data_AF-A0A7S1RWC9-F1
#
_entry.id   AF-A0A7S1RWC9-F1
#
_cell.length_a   1.000
_cell.length_b   1.000
_cell.length_c   1.000
_cell.angle_alpha   90.00
_cell.angle_beta   90.00
_cell.angle_gamma   90.00
#
_symmetry.space_group_name_H-M   'P 1'
#
loop_
_entity.id
_entity.type
_entity.pdbx_description
1 polymer ?
#
loop_
_entity_poly.entity_id
_entity_poly.type
_entity_poly.pdbx_seq_one_letter_code
_entity_poly.pdbx_strand_id
1 'polypeptide(L)'
;SRVKSGVSVAWPASQMGSACCGPSVVPDPPSEQEILDNLEASEGKIWRIAFAKIDGDGKGTVDLSAELLRPYIMEASALHEDSVEQVLQRESKDSKLQFDGFVDLMRKNASDETDALSVFQQLANGEDFIESIDARNALRLYGERKCGARGSHALDEDTWEKVLNAVMKDVEVMVDMEMWVRQCGLLARYVRALRQQRAPIL
;
A
#
# COMPACT_ATOMS: atom_id res chain seq x y z
N SER A 1 7.78 22.65 66.35
CA SER A 1 7.40 21.23 66.21
C SER A 1 6.07 21.07 65.49
N ARG A 2 6.06 20.58 64.25
CA ARG A 2 4.87 19.99 63.62
C ARG A 2 5.32 18.95 62.59
N VAL A 3 5.04 17.70 62.93
CA VAL A 3 5.29 16.49 62.13
C VAL A 3 4.23 16.44 61.02
N LYS A 4 4.65 16.24 59.76
CA LYS A 4 3.74 15.93 58.64
C LYS A 4 3.93 14.48 58.24
N SER A 5 2.85 13.73 58.44
CA SER A 5 2.60 12.33 58.08
C SER A 5 2.55 12.13 56.57
N GLY A 6 3.33 11.16 56.07
CA GLY A 6 3.26 10.69 54.69
C GLY A 6 2.10 9.74 54.48
N VAL A 7 1.33 9.95 53.41
CA VAL A 7 0.27 9.05 52.96
C VAL A 7 0.83 8.26 51.77
N SER A 8 0.95 6.96 51.93
CA SER A 8 1.36 6.02 50.88
C SER A 8 0.13 5.59 50.10
N VAL A 9 0.16 5.80 48.78
CA VAL A 9 -0.92 5.42 47.85
C VAL A 9 -0.51 4.11 47.19
N ALA A 10 -1.18 3.02 47.57
CA ALA A 10 -1.01 1.71 46.95
C ALA A 10 -1.81 1.64 45.65
N TRP A 11 -1.12 1.36 44.53
CA TRP A 11 -1.74 1.15 43.24
C TRP A 11 -2.19 -0.30 43.09
N PRO A 12 -3.41 -0.57 42.58
CA PRO A 12 -3.88 -1.93 42.36
C PRO A 12 -3.13 -2.60 41.21
N ALA A 13 -2.73 -3.85 41.42
CA ALA A 13 -2.12 -4.69 40.40
C ALA A 13 -3.14 -4.98 39.28
N SER A 14 -2.94 -4.37 38.11
CA SER A 14 -3.71 -4.67 36.90
C SER A 14 -3.46 -6.12 36.49
N GLN A 15 -4.54 -6.90 36.44
CA GLN A 15 -4.61 -8.20 35.79
C GLN A 15 -4.05 -8.09 34.37
N MET A 16 -2.93 -8.76 34.10
CA MET A 16 -2.45 -8.99 32.76
C MET A 16 -3.44 -9.94 32.07
N GLY A 17 -4.32 -9.37 31.26
CA GLY A 17 -5.22 -10.12 30.40
C GLY A 17 -4.41 -11.01 29.46
N SER A 18 -4.60 -12.31 29.59
CA SER A 18 -4.09 -13.33 28.68
C SER A 18 -4.45 -12.95 27.26
N ALA A 19 -3.47 -12.50 26.47
CA ALA A 19 -3.65 -12.20 25.06
C ALA A 19 -4.11 -13.50 24.37
N CYS A 20 -5.39 -13.57 24.04
CA CYS A 20 -5.97 -14.66 23.30
C CYS A 20 -5.27 -14.72 21.94
N CYS A 21 -4.34 -15.64 21.78
CA CYS A 21 -3.88 -16.12 20.48
C CYS A 21 -5.05 -16.85 19.81
N GLY A 22 -6.06 -16.08 19.39
CA GLY A 22 -7.12 -16.59 18.53
C GLY A 22 -6.49 -17.08 17.23
N PRO A 23 -7.02 -18.15 16.62
CA PRO A 23 -6.55 -18.60 15.32
C PRO A 23 -6.60 -17.41 14.36
N SER A 24 -5.48 -17.13 13.69
CA SER A 24 -5.40 -16.07 12.68
C SER A 24 -6.33 -16.44 11.53
N VAL A 25 -7.56 -15.92 11.56
CA VAL A 25 -8.54 -16.14 10.50
C VAL A 25 -8.11 -15.30 9.31
N VAL A 26 -7.68 -15.97 8.23
CA VAL A 26 -7.43 -15.32 6.94
C VAL A 26 -8.74 -14.68 6.47
N PRO A 27 -8.76 -13.36 6.18
CA PRO A 27 -9.98 -12.69 5.76
C PRO A 27 -10.39 -13.12 4.35
N ASP A 28 -11.66 -12.95 4.02
CA ASP A 28 -12.12 -13.08 2.64
C ASP A 28 -11.51 -11.97 1.75
N PRO A 29 -11.22 -12.24 0.47
CA PRO A 29 -10.79 -11.22 -0.47
C PRO A 29 -11.80 -10.08 -0.59
N PRO A 30 -11.36 -8.80 -0.70
CA PRO A 30 -12.29 -7.71 -0.87
C PRO A 30 -12.99 -7.75 -2.22
N SER A 31 -14.21 -7.20 -2.29
CA SER A 31 -14.87 -6.97 -3.57
C SER A 31 -14.33 -5.72 -4.28
N GLU A 32 -14.59 -5.56 -5.58
CA GLU A 32 -14.25 -4.34 -6.32
C GLU A 32 -14.84 -3.08 -5.65
N GLN A 33 -16.12 -3.15 -5.23
CA GLN A 33 -16.78 -2.03 -4.58
C GLN A 33 -16.12 -1.68 -3.22
N GLU A 34 -15.73 -2.69 -2.43
CA GLU A 34 -14.99 -2.45 -1.18
C GLU A 34 -13.64 -1.76 -1.43
N ILE A 35 -12.95 -2.11 -2.52
CA ILE A 35 -11.68 -1.47 -2.90
C ILE A 35 -11.92 0.01 -3.24
N LEU A 36 -12.96 0.31 -4.01
CA LEU A 36 -13.29 1.67 -4.43
C LEU A 36 -13.78 2.55 -3.26
N ASP A 37 -14.49 1.97 -2.29
CA ASP A 37 -15.02 2.70 -1.14
C ASP A 37 -13.99 2.89 -0.03
N ASN A 38 -13.13 1.89 0.21
CA ASN A 38 -12.10 1.94 1.25
C ASN A 38 -10.85 1.15 0.83
N LEU A 39 -9.97 1.82 0.10
CA LEU A 39 -8.73 1.25 -0.40
C LEU A 39 -7.85 0.71 0.74
N GLU A 40 -7.67 1.45 1.83
CA GLU A 40 -6.75 1.07 2.90
C GLU A 40 -7.16 -0.22 3.61
N ALA A 41 -8.45 -0.36 3.91
CA ALA A 41 -8.98 -1.58 4.51
C ALA A 41 -8.87 -2.78 3.54
N SER A 42 -9.15 -2.54 2.27
CA SER A 42 -9.09 -3.57 1.22
C SER A 42 -7.67 -4.06 0.96
N GLU A 43 -6.69 -3.15 0.88
CA GLU A 43 -5.26 -3.49 0.84
C GLU A 43 -4.86 -4.34 2.04
N GLY A 44 -5.31 -3.96 3.25
CA GLY A 44 -5.06 -4.73 4.46
C GLY A 44 -5.56 -6.19 4.36
N LYS A 45 -6.74 -6.41 3.76
CA LYS A 45 -7.24 -7.76 3.48
C LYS A 45 -6.36 -8.49 2.46
N ILE A 46 -6.09 -7.87 1.32
CA ILE A 46 -5.29 -8.45 0.22
C ILE A 46 -3.91 -8.86 0.71
N TRP A 47 -3.20 -7.95 1.38
CA TRP A 47 -1.85 -8.20 1.87
C TRP A 47 -1.83 -9.20 3.02
N ARG A 48 -2.87 -9.26 3.86
CA ARG A 48 -2.96 -10.30 4.89
C ARG A 48 -3.13 -11.68 4.29
N ILE A 49 -3.94 -11.81 3.23
CA ILE A 49 -4.10 -13.07 2.49
C ILE A 49 -2.76 -13.48 1.86
N ALA A 50 -2.08 -12.56 1.16
CA ALA A 50 -0.78 -12.83 0.55
C ALA A 50 0.29 -13.19 1.59
N PHE A 51 0.39 -12.42 2.67
CA PHE A 51 1.36 -12.66 3.73
C PHE A 51 1.11 -14.00 4.42
N ALA A 52 -0.14 -14.38 4.68
CA ALA A 52 -0.47 -15.69 5.24
C ALA A 52 -0.09 -16.86 4.31
N LYS A 53 -0.12 -16.66 2.99
CA LYS A 53 0.36 -17.66 2.03
C LYS A 53 1.89 -17.77 2.01
N ILE A 54 2.59 -16.65 2.16
CA ILE A 54 4.05 -16.62 2.22
C ILE A 54 4.55 -17.18 3.56
N ASP A 55 3.88 -16.83 4.66
CA ASP A 55 4.10 -17.35 6.01
C ASP A 55 3.39 -18.70 6.20
N GLY A 56 3.83 -19.72 5.48
CA GLY A 56 3.23 -21.07 5.53
C GLY A 56 3.20 -21.69 6.93
N ASP A 57 4.02 -21.19 7.86
CA ASP A 57 4.08 -21.64 9.25
C ASP A 57 3.13 -20.86 10.19
N GLY A 58 2.55 -19.74 9.72
CA GLY A 58 1.66 -18.88 10.52
C GLY A 58 2.35 -18.23 11.73
N LYS A 59 3.65 -17.93 11.62
CA LYS A 59 4.45 -17.35 12.72
C LYS A 59 4.26 -15.84 12.89
N GLY A 60 3.59 -15.19 11.95
CA GLY A 60 3.48 -13.74 11.84
C GLY A 60 4.75 -13.06 11.33
N THR A 61 5.72 -13.84 10.83
CA THR A 61 7.00 -13.35 10.32
C THR A 61 7.45 -14.17 9.12
N VAL A 62 7.95 -13.53 8.08
CA VAL A 62 8.47 -14.19 6.88
C VAL A 62 9.99 -14.03 6.82
N ASP A 63 10.71 -15.10 6.54
CA ASP A 63 12.16 -15.05 6.27
C ASP A 63 12.43 -14.38 4.92
N LEU A 64 13.45 -13.53 4.81
CA LEU A 64 13.82 -12.89 3.54
C LEU A 64 14.18 -13.88 2.42
N SER A 65 14.56 -15.11 2.79
CA SER A 65 14.83 -16.21 1.86
C SER A 65 13.58 -16.97 1.38
N ALA A 66 12.39 -16.59 1.83
CA ALA A 66 11.14 -17.23 1.39
C ALA A 66 10.93 -17.07 -0.12
N GLU A 67 10.77 -18.19 -0.83
CA GLU A 67 10.72 -18.26 -2.30
C GLU A 67 9.62 -17.38 -2.91
N LEU A 68 8.47 -17.28 -2.23
CA LEU A 68 7.32 -16.52 -2.70
C LEU A 68 7.40 -15.01 -2.41
N LEU A 69 8.29 -14.57 -1.51
CA LEU A 69 8.32 -13.18 -1.05
C LEU A 69 8.78 -12.22 -2.15
N ARG A 70 9.92 -12.51 -2.78
CA ARG A 70 10.51 -11.62 -3.79
C ARG A 70 9.63 -11.48 -5.05
N PRO A 71 9.15 -12.58 -5.69
CA PRO A 71 8.29 -12.46 -6.85
C PRO A 71 7.00 -11.72 -6.53
N TYR A 72 6.42 -11.93 -5.34
CA TYR A 72 5.23 -11.21 -4.92
C TYR A 72 5.49 -9.71 -4.81
N ILE A 73 6.58 -9.28 -4.15
CA ILE A 73 6.90 -7.85 -4.00
C ILE A 73 7.14 -7.20 -5.36
N MET A 74 7.90 -7.86 -6.25
CA MET A 74 8.16 -7.34 -7.60
C MET A 74 6.87 -7.14 -8.39
N GLU A 75 5.96 -8.11 -8.32
CA GLU A 75 4.69 -8.03 -9.03
C GLU A 75 3.73 -7.01 -8.38
N ALA A 76 3.68 -6.94 -7.05
CA ALA A 76 2.72 -6.14 -6.31
C ALA A 76 3.18 -4.71 -5.98
N SER A 77 4.39 -4.31 -6.36
CA SER A 77 4.95 -2.97 -6.11
C SER A 77 5.49 -2.31 -7.39
N ALA A 78 6.20 -1.20 -7.27
CA ALA A 78 6.98 -0.57 -8.33
C ALA A 78 8.48 -0.93 -8.28
N LEU A 79 8.89 -1.83 -7.37
CA LEU A 79 10.29 -2.17 -7.18
C LEU A 79 10.83 -3.06 -8.31
N HIS A 80 12.03 -2.73 -8.76
CA HIS A 80 12.84 -3.58 -9.63
C HIS A 80 13.67 -4.59 -8.84
N GLU A 81 14.06 -5.68 -9.49
CA GLU A 81 14.84 -6.78 -8.89
C GLU A 81 16.06 -6.29 -8.10
N ASP A 82 16.81 -5.34 -8.67
CA ASP A 82 18.02 -4.77 -8.07
C ASP A 82 17.75 -4.00 -6.76
N SER A 83 16.53 -3.49 -6.58
CA SER A 83 16.14 -2.66 -5.42
C SER A 83 15.41 -3.45 -4.34
N VAL A 84 14.79 -4.58 -4.68
CA VAL A 84 13.96 -5.37 -3.74
C VAL A 84 14.77 -5.80 -2.53
N GLU A 85 16.00 -6.30 -2.72
CA GLU A 85 16.82 -6.79 -1.61
C GLU A 85 17.18 -5.66 -0.62
N GLN A 86 17.57 -4.49 -1.14
CA GLN A 86 17.91 -3.34 -0.29
C GLN A 86 16.71 -2.88 0.53
N VAL A 87 15.52 -2.83 -0.07
CA VAL A 87 14.28 -2.44 0.62
C VAL A 87 13.88 -3.48 1.66
N LEU A 88 13.98 -4.78 1.33
CA LEU A 88 13.72 -5.86 2.28
C LEU A 88 14.64 -5.83 3.50
N GLN A 89 15.94 -5.59 3.30
CA GLN A 89 16.89 -5.44 4.40
C GLN A 89 16.56 -4.23 5.28
N ARG A 90 16.04 -3.13 4.70
CA ARG A 90 15.66 -1.93 5.45
C ARG A 90 14.40 -2.12 6.30
N GLU A 91 13.38 -2.81 5.77
CA GLU A 91 12.09 -2.97 6.46
C GLU A 91 12.02 -4.23 7.35
N SER A 92 13.04 -5.09 7.29
CA SER A 92 13.12 -6.31 8.11
C SER A 92 13.90 -6.11 9.41
N LYS A 93 13.64 -7.00 10.37
CA LYS A 93 14.38 -7.10 11.63
C LYS A 93 14.86 -8.53 11.80
N ASP A 94 16.17 -8.71 12.06
CA ASP A 94 16.79 -10.03 12.21
C ASP A 94 16.54 -10.95 11.00
N SER A 95 16.61 -10.39 9.79
CA SER A 95 16.30 -11.06 8.51
C SER A 95 14.87 -11.63 8.41
N LYS A 96 13.95 -11.06 9.19
CA LYS A 96 12.53 -11.41 9.16
C LYS A 96 11.68 -10.17 8.92
N LEU A 97 10.75 -10.29 7.99
CA LEU A 97 9.76 -9.28 7.67
C LEU A 97 8.48 -9.56 8.47
N GLN A 98 8.07 -8.59 9.29
CA GLN A 98 6.78 -8.62 9.98
C GLN A 98 5.67 -8.11 9.05
N PHE A 99 4.42 -8.45 9.34
CA PHE A 99 3.28 -8.01 8.53
C PHE A 99 3.22 -6.49 8.38
N ASP A 100 3.40 -5.71 9.45
CA ASP A 100 3.35 -4.26 9.38
C ASP A 100 4.47 -3.68 8.50
N GLY A 101 5.68 -4.23 8.60
CA GLY A 101 6.81 -3.87 7.72
C GLY A 101 6.55 -4.22 6.25
N PHE A 102 5.86 -5.34 6.00
CA PHE A 102 5.41 -5.71 4.65
C PHE A 102 4.39 -4.70 4.11
N VAL A 103 3.37 -4.34 4.89
CA VAL A 103 2.35 -3.33 4.54
C VAL A 103 2.99 -1.98 4.20
N ASP A 104 3.92 -1.52 5.05
CA ASP A 104 4.64 -0.26 4.84
C ASP A 104 5.50 -0.30 3.58
N LEU A 105 6.18 -1.43 3.32
CA LEU A 105 6.94 -1.65 2.09
C LEU A 105 6.04 -1.52 0.86
N MET A 106 4.88 -2.20 0.85
CA MET A 106 3.97 -2.17 -0.30
C MET A 106 3.41 -0.77 -0.56
N ARG A 107 3.09 -0.01 0.50
CA ARG A 107 2.57 1.37 0.38
C ARG A 107 3.62 2.36 -0.11
N LYS A 108 4.81 2.35 0.50
CA LYS A 108 5.90 3.28 0.17
C LYS A 108 6.39 3.10 -1.27
N ASN A 109 6.31 1.88 -1.79
CA ASN A 109 6.81 1.55 -3.12
C ASN A 109 5.67 1.26 -4.11
N ALA A 110 4.51 1.90 -3.93
CA ALA A 110 3.39 1.75 -4.86
C ALA A 110 3.65 2.42 -6.21
N SER A 111 4.45 3.48 -6.28
CA SER A 111 4.80 4.15 -7.54
C SER A 111 6.27 4.50 -7.56
N ASP A 112 6.86 4.56 -8.76
CA ASP A 112 8.17 5.17 -8.95
C ASP A 112 8.01 6.70 -9.00
N GLU A 113 8.49 7.37 -7.96
CA GLU A 113 8.44 8.83 -7.84
C GLU A 113 9.26 9.52 -8.92
N THR A 114 10.39 8.93 -9.35
CA THR A 114 11.24 9.51 -10.40
C THR A 114 10.50 9.56 -11.73
N ASP A 115 9.81 8.47 -12.07
CA ASP A 115 8.93 8.42 -13.24
C ASP A 115 7.79 9.44 -13.13
N ALA A 116 7.13 9.52 -11.97
CA ALA A 116 6.03 10.46 -11.76
C ALA A 116 6.50 11.92 -11.93
N LEU A 117 7.64 12.28 -11.35
CA LEU A 117 8.26 13.60 -11.47
C LEU A 117 8.62 13.92 -12.92
N SER A 118 9.20 12.97 -13.65
CA SER A 118 9.53 13.15 -15.06
C SER A 118 8.28 13.42 -15.90
N VAL A 119 7.15 12.77 -15.61
CA VAL A 119 5.89 13.00 -16.33
C VAL A 119 5.33 14.39 -16.00
N PHE A 120 5.36 14.79 -14.73
CA PHE A 120 4.91 16.12 -14.32
C PHE A 120 5.68 17.24 -15.04
N GLN A 121 7.01 17.15 -15.06
CA GLN A 121 7.86 18.16 -15.70
C GLN A 121 7.56 18.31 -17.21
N GLN A 122 7.18 17.22 -17.88
CA GLN A 122 6.77 17.25 -19.28
C GLN A 122 5.40 17.92 -19.48
N LEU A 123 4.46 17.67 -18.57
CA LEU A 123 3.10 18.23 -18.64
C LEU A 123 3.07 19.72 -18.27
N ALA A 124 3.80 20.10 -17.23
CA ALA A 124 3.81 21.48 -16.72
C ALA A 124 4.51 22.45 -17.66
N ASN A 125 5.32 21.95 -18.61
CA ASN A 125 5.97 22.78 -19.64
C ASN A 125 6.73 24.01 -19.07
N GLY A 126 7.37 23.84 -17.91
CA GLY A 126 8.11 24.88 -17.20
C GLY A 126 7.30 25.68 -16.17
N GLU A 127 6.01 25.41 -16.02
CA GLU A 127 5.17 25.94 -14.93
C GLU A 127 5.26 25.06 -13.66
N ASP A 128 4.79 25.60 -12.54
CA ASP A 128 4.78 24.91 -11.24
C ASP A 128 3.51 24.06 -11.02
N PHE A 129 2.51 24.21 -11.90
CA PHE A 129 1.19 23.59 -11.76
C PHE A 129 0.68 23.08 -13.11
N ILE A 130 -0.26 22.13 -13.07
CA ILE A 130 -1.04 21.68 -14.24
C ILE A 130 -2.54 21.76 -13.94
N GLU A 131 -3.37 21.93 -14.97
CA GLU A 131 -4.82 21.88 -14.79
C GLU A 131 -5.27 20.45 -14.42
N SER A 132 -6.28 20.32 -13.56
CA SER A 132 -6.75 19.03 -13.08
C SER A 132 -7.30 18.12 -14.19
N ILE A 133 -7.80 18.70 -15.28
CA ILE A 133 -8.25 17.96 -16.46
C ILE A 133 -7.06 17.28 -17.15
N ASP A 134 -5.96 18.01 -17.35
CA ASP A 134 -4.73 17.46 -17.92
C ASP A 134 -4.09 16.44 -16.99
N ALA A 135 -4.10 16.70 -15.67
CA ALA A 135 -3.67 15.75 -14.66
C ALA A 135 -4.47 14.44 -14.73
N ARG A 136 -5.81 14.51 -14.84
CA ARG A 136 -6.66 13.30 -14.96
C ARG A 136 -6.31 12.48 -16.19
N ASN A 137 -6.17 13.14 -17.35
CA ASN A 137 -5.80 12.47 -18.60
C ASN A 137 -4.41 11.83 -18.51
N ALA A 138 -3.45 12.54 -17.91
CA ALA A 138 -2.12 12.03 -17.71
C ALA A 138 -2.06 10.87 -16.72
N LEU A 139 -2.84 10.92 -15.62
CA LEU A 139 -2.96 9.82 -14.66
C LEU A 139 -3.47 8.55 -15.35
N ARG A 140 -4.48 8.68 -16.22
CA ARG A 140 -4.97 7.54 -17.01
C ARG A 140 -3.85 6.89 -17.81
N LEU A 141 -3.12 7.69 -18.60
CA LEU A 141 -2.02 7.20 -19.43
C LEU A 141 -0.86 6.64 -18.60
N TYR A 142 -0.54 7.28 -17.47
CA TYR A 142 0.47 6.82 -16.53
C TYR A 142 0.09 5.45 -15.96
N GLY A 143 -1.14 5.32 -15.47
CA GLY A 143 -1.70 4.09 -14.92
C GLY A 143 -1.67 2.94 -15.93
N GLU A 144 -2.13 3.17 -17.17
CA GLU A 144 -2.11 2.15 -18.22
C GLU A 144 -0.69 1.67 -18.57
N ARG A 145 0.27 2.59 -18.61
CA ARG A 145 1.66 2.26 -18.97
C ARG A 145 2.43 1.58 -17.84
N LYS A 146 2.24 2.03 -16.60
CA LYS A 146 3.06 1.65 -15.45
C LYS A 146 2.41 0.60 -14.56
N CYS A 147 1.09 0.63 -14.44
CA CYS A 147 0.33 -0.24 -13.52
C CYS A 147 -0.62 -1.21 -14.25
N GLY A 148 -0.91 -0.94 -15.53
CA GLY A 148 -1.85 -1.72 -16.33
C GLY A 148 -1.36 -3.15 -16.57
N ALA A 149 -2.21 -4.12 -16.23
CA ALA A 149 -2.00 -5.49 -16.67
C ALA A 149 -2.15 -5.55 -18.20
N ARG A 150 -1.19 -6.16 -18.88
CA ARG A 150 -1.36 -6.51 -20.29
C ARG A 150 -2.27 -7.73 -20.39
N GLY A 151 -3.23 -7.72 -21.30
CA GLY A 151 -4.08 -8.87 -21.61
C GLY A 151 -5.41 -8.93 -20.83
N SER A 152 -5.85 -10.12 -20.45
CA SER A 152 -7.20 -10.41 -19.92
C SER A 152 -7.52 -9.77 -18.56
N HIS A 153 -6.52 -9.22 -17.87
CA HIS A 153 -6.67 -8.60 -16.56
C HIS A 153 -6.65 -7.07 -16.61
N ALA A 154 -6.67 -6.48 -17.82
CA ALA A 154 -6.82 -5.04 -17.98
C ALA A 154 -8.14 -4.57 -17.34
N LEU A 155 -8.11 -3.38 -16.73
CA LEU A 155 -9.33 -2.75 -16.24
C LEU A 155 -10.14 -2.26 -17.44
N ASP A 156 -11.45 -2.46 -17.38
CA ASP A 156 -12.40 -1.87 -18.33
C ASP A 156 -12.53 -0.36 -18.11
N GLU A 157 -13.06 0.34 -19.13
CA GLU A 157 -13.23 1.80 -19.11
C GLU A 157 -14.04 2.29 -17.92
N ASP A 158 -15.14 1.60 -17.58
CA ASP A 158 -15.99 1.98 -16.46
C ASP A 158 -15.23 1.90 -15.13
N THR A 159 -14.43 0.85 -14.94
CA THR A 159 -13.60 0.67 -13.75
C THR A 159 -12.53 1.76 -13.66
N TRP A 160 -11.88 2.10 -14.76
CA TRP A 160 -10.91 3.19 -14.79
C TRP A 160 -11.54 4.54 -14.43
N GLU A 161 -12.72 4.85 -14.96
CA GLU A 161 -13.42 6.09 -14.62
C GLU A 161 -13.76 6.16 -13.12
N LYS A 162 -14.19 5.04 -12.52
CA LYS A 162 -14.42 4.95 -11.06
C LYS A 162 -13.13 5.20 -10.28
N VAL A 163 -12.02 4.57 -10.68
CA VAL A 163 -10.72 4.74 -10.03
C VAL A 163 -10.25 6.20 -10.13
N LEU A 164 -10.31 6.81 -11.32
CA LEU A 164 -9.91 8.20 -11.51
C LEU A 164 -10.80 9.15 -10.71
N ASN A 165 -12.11 8.87 -10.59
CA ASN A 165 -12.99 9.65 -9.72
C ASN A 165 -12.61 9.53 -8.24
N ALA A 166 -12.22 8.34 -7.78
CA ALA A 166 -11.77 8.14 -6.41
C ALA A 166 -10.43 8.85 -6.12
N VAL A 167 -9.48 8.79 -7.06
CA VAL A 167 -8.17 9.46 -6.98
C VAL A 167 -8.33 10.98 -7.02
N MET A 168 -9.13 11.50 -7.95
CA MET A 168 -9.30 12.95 -8.15
C MET A 168 -10.28 13.62 -7.18
N LYS A 169 -10.87 12.87 -6.24
CA LYS A 169 -11.97 13.35 -5.37
C LYS A 169 -11.62 14.62 -4.60
N ASP A 170 -10.39 14.71 -4.11
CA ASP A 170 -9.90 15.80 -3.27
C ASP A 170 -8.88 16.70 -4.00
N VAL A 171 -8.85 16.64 -5.33
CA VAL A 171 -7.90 17.41 -6.15
C VAL A 171 -8.49 18.77 -6.52
N GLU A 172 -7.70 19.83 -6.32
CA GLU A 172 -8.07 21.19 -6.69
C GLU A 172 -8.04 21.42 -8.21
N VAL A 173 -8.39 22.62 -8.67
CA VAL A 173 -8.37 22.98 -10.10
C VAL A 173 -6.94 22.95 -10.66
N MET A 174 -5.96 23.36 -9.85
CA MET A 174 -4.54 23.34 -10.20
C MET A 174 -3.84 22.27 -9.35
N VAL A 175 -2.99 21.48 -9.98
CA VAL A 175 -2.27 20.37 -9.37
C VAL A 175 -0.78 20.71 -9.37
N ASP A 176 -0.19 20.83 -8.19
CA ASP A 176 1.25 20.97 -8.04
C ASP A 176 1.97 19.61 -8.12
N MET A 177 3.30 19.66 -8.09
CA MET A 177 4.15 18.48 -8.19
C MET A 177 3.94 17.48 -7.04
N GLU A 178 3.75 17.97 -5.80
CA GLU A 178 3.60 17.09 -4.64
C GLU A 178 2.25 16.35 -4.70
N MET A 179 1.18 17.08 -5.02
CA MET A 179 -0.14 16.52 -5.24
C MET A 179 -0.09 15.49 -6.37
N TRP A 180 0.55 15.82 -7.50
CA TRP A 180 0.70 14.88 -8.61
C TRP A 180 1.37 13.56 -8.21
N VAL A 181 2.52 13.61 -7.53
CA VAL A 181 3.23 12.39 -7.08
C VAL A 181 2.34 11.58 -6.13
N ARG A 182 1.63 12.25 -5.21
CA ARG A 182 0.66 11.60 -4.32
C ARG A 182 -0.46 10.90 -5.08
N GLN A 183 -1.02 11.55 -6.12
CA GLN A 183 -2.07 10.95 -6.95
C GLN A 183 -1.58 9.78 -7.79
N CYS A 184 -0.35 9.84 -8.32
CA CYS A 184 0.29 8.70 -8.98
C CYS A 184 0.40 7.50 -8.04
N GLY A 185 0.86 7.71 -6.80
CA GLY A 185 0.92 6.67 -5.78
C GLY A 185 -0.44 6.08 -5.43
N LEU A 186 -1.44 6.94 -5.23
CA LEU A 186 -2.81 6.51 -4.92
C LEU A 186 -3.45 5.73 -6.08
N LEU A 187 -3.29 6.21 -7.32
CA LEU A 187 -3.74 5.50 -8.52
C LEU A 187 -3.11 4.11 -8.61
N ALA A 188 -1.79 4.03 -8.43
CA ALA A 188 -1.04 2.80 -8.54
C ALA A 188 -1.48 1.75 -7.48
N ARG A 189 -1.89 2.21 -6.29
CA ARG A 189 -2.49 1.38 -5.25
C ARG A 189 -3.85 0.83 -5.65
N TYR A 190 -4.78 1.68 -6.13
CA TYR A 190 -6.09 1.23 -6.63
C TYR A 190 -5.97 0.18 -7.74
N VAL A 191 -5.15 0.48 -8.76
CA VAL A 191 -4.99 -0.41 -9.91
C VAL A 191 -4.44 -1.77 -9.49
N ARG A 192 -3.42 -1.80 -8.62
CA ARG A 192 -2.85 -3.06 -8.14
C ARG A 192 -3.81 -3.83 -7.22
N ALA A 193 -4.56 -3.15 -6.36
CA ALA A 193 -5.56 -3.80 -5.51
C ALA A 193 -6.64 -4.48 -6.35
N LEU A 194 -7.19 -3.78 -7.36
CA LEU A 194 -8.17 -4.33 -8.30
C LEU A 194 -7.59 -5.50 -9.10
N ARG A 195 -6.35 -5.38 -9.55
CA ARG A 195 -5.68 -6.46 -10.27
C ARG A 195 -5.51 -7.71 -9.41
N GLN A 196 -5.07 -7.56 -8.16
CA GLN A 196 -4.92 -8.69 -7.24
C GLN A 196 -6.27 -9.31 -6.85
N GLN A 197 -7.33 -8.51 -6.82
CA GLN A 197 -8.69 -9.01 -6.61
C GLN A 197 -9.17 -9.87 -7.79
N ARG A 198 -8.88 -9.47 -9.03
CA ARG A 198 -9.26 -10.20 -10.26
C ARG A 198 -8.34 -11.40 -10.55
N ALA A 199 -7.07 -11.28 -10.21
CA ALA A 199 -6.03 -12.29 -10.43
C ALA A 199 -5.03 -12.29 -9.26
N PRO A 200 -5.30 -13.08 -8.21
CA PRO A 200 -4.37 -13.23 -7.09
C PRO A 200 -3.00 -13.73 -7.56
N ILE A 201 -1.93 -13.10 -7.06
CA ILE A 201 -0.54 -13.44 -7.43
C ILE A 201 -0.12 -14.81 -6.84
N LEU A 202 -0.65 -15.13 -5.66
CA LEU A 202 -0.44 -16.37 -4.90
C LEU A 202 -1.77 -17.05 -4.64
#